data_AF-A0AAW0JG42-F1
#
_entry.id   AF-A0AAW0JG42-F1
#
_cell.length_a   1.000
_cell.length_b   1.000
_cell.length_c   1.000
_cell.angle_alpha   90.00
_cell.angle_beta   90.00
_cell.angle_gamma   90.00
#
_symmetry.space_group_name_H-M   'P 1'
#
loop_
_entity.id
_entity.type
_entity.pdbx_description
1 polymer ?
#
loop_
_entity_poly.entity_id
_entity_poly.type
_entity_poly.pdbx_seq_one_letter_code
_entity_poly.pdbx_strand_id
1 'polypeptide(L)'
;MRIIGKVQRLYVKSTVRYFHWLLIGLLLSLKPLRLSKGSGGPSWGWRLWFWTGRVWVEPGFEGGSEFGIIKKSPVGMNRLEPCSGEKLAAELLWLAQKLVACGCAEEAVSKWAVASNLAWLGLWAQPRLQGSLVKISAFLFKQAKILGLYEIEESKKEQQRQTKKKMLLSWLPLLCRASNGTDVPILSMSERVELEKVLEESIEMLEQEEDQEQVLSLWLHHFTYCPSSDWPNLHASYTRWCNASRKLLVLQ
;
A
#
# COMPACT_ATOMS: atom_id res chain seq x y z
N MET A 1 27.58 -22.98 -15.82
CA MET A 1 26.17 -22.79 -15.39
C MET A 1 25.96 -22.42 -13.91
N ARG A 2 26.74 -22.91 -12.92
CA ARG A 2 26.52 -22.55 -11.48
C ARG A 2 26.74 -21.07 -11.10
N ILE A 3 27.59 -20.34 -11.83
CA ILE A 3 27.94 -18.94 -11.52
C ILE A 3 26.78 -17.99 -11.84
N ILE A 4 26.14 -18.18 -13.00
CA ILE A 4 24.98 -17.37 -13.44
C ILE A 4 23.83 -17.47 -12.42
N GLY A 5 23.53 -18.68 -11.94
CA GLY A 5 22.50 -18.88 -10.90
C GLY A 5 22.87 -18.36 -9.50
N LYS A 6 24.15 -18.08 -9.21
CA LYS A 6 24.56 -17.40 -7.97
C LYS A 6 24.45 -15.88 -8.12
N VAL A 7 24.87 -15.33 -9.26
CA VAL A 7 24.76 -13.90 -9.58
C VAL A 7 23.29 -13.47 -9.61
N GLN A 8 22.42 -14.26 -10.26
CA GLN A 8 20.98 -13.96 -10.33
C GLN A 8 20.32 -14.01 -8.95
N ARG A 9 20.70 -14.96 -8.09
CA ARG A 9 20.22 -15.01 -6.69
C ARG A 9 20.72 -13.84 -5.84
N LEU A 10 21.95 -13.39 -6.02
CA LEU A 10 22.48 -12.21 -5.32
C LEU A 10 21.80 -10.93 -5.77
N TYR A 11 21.55 -10.80 -7.08
CA TYR A 11 20.81 -9.68 -7.65
C TYR A 11 19.40 -9.61 -7.07
N VAL A 12 18.64 -10.70 -7.11
CA VAL A 12 17.28 -10.78 -6.52
C VAL A 12 17.28 -10.42 -5.03
N LYS A 13 18.22 -10.97 -4.25
CA LYS A 13 18.32 -10.64 -2.82
C LYS A 13 18.62 -9.16 -2.59
N SER A 14 19.45 -8.55 -3.43
CA SER A 14 19.75 -7.12 -3.36
C SER A 14 18.51 -6.28 -3.70
N THR A 15 17.80 -6.65 -4.77
CA THR A 15 16.58 -5.96 -5.23
C THR A 15 15.45 -6.02 -4.18
N VAL A 16 15.25 -7.16 -3.53
CA VAL A 16 14.24 -7.30 -2.45
C VAL A 16 14.62 -6.46 -1.22
N ARG A 17 15.91 -6.41 -0.86
CA ARG A 17 16.38 -5.53 0.23
C ARG A 17 16.15 -4.07 -0.13
N TYR A 18 16.45 -3.68 -1.36
CA TYR A 18 16.24 -2.31 -1.83
C TYR A 18 14.75 -1.93 -1.81
N PHE A 19 13.85 -2.85 -2.16
CA PHE A 19 12.40 -2.63 -2.05
C PHE A 19 11.97 -2.36 -0.62
N HIS A 20 12.51 -3.10 0.34
CA HIS A 20 12.26 -2.85 1.75
C HIS A 20 12.81 -1.49 2.22
N TRP A 21 14.01 -1.10 1.78
CA TRP A 21 14.56 0.22 2.08
C TRP A 21 13.74 1.37 1.48
N LEU A 22 13.22 1.22 0.26
CA LEU A 22 12.30 2.21 -0.33
C LEU A 22 10.99 2.31 0.45
N LEU A 23 10.43 1.20 0.95
CA LEU A 23 9.27 1.25 1.84
C LEU A 23 9.57 2.02 3.13
N ILE A 24 10.75 1.78 3.74
CA ILE A 24 11.19 2.52 4.93
C ILE A 24 11.38 4.01 4.61
N GLY A 25 12.05 4.33 3.51
CA GLY A 25 12.26 5.70 3.06
C GLY A 25 10.95 6.44 2.82
N LEU A 26 9.98 5.80 2.15
CA LEU A 26 8.66 6.37 1.91
C LEU A 26 7.86 6.54 3.21
N LEU A 27 7.95 5.56 4.12
CA LEU A 27 7.38 5.66 5.46
C LEU A 27 7.97 6.86 6.23
N LEU A 28 9.29 7.05 6.19
CA LEU A 28 9.96 8.17 6.84
C LEU A 28 9.61 9.51 6.18
N SER A 29 9.46 9.56 4.85
CA SER A 29 9.04 10.76 4.11
C SER A 29 7.62 11.21 4.45
N LEU A 30 6.77 10.32 4.97
CA LEU A 30 5.40 10.63 5.40
C LEU A 30 5.28 11.00 6.88
N LYS A 31 6.33 10.75 7.69
CA LYS A 31 6.35 11.12 9.12
C LYS A 31 6.46 12.62 9.45
N PRO A 32 6.89 13.56 8.58
CA PRO A 32 7.01 14.96 9.01
C PRO A 32 5.66 15.69 9.18
N LEU A 33 4.50 15.04 8.99
CA LEU A 33 3.19 15.68 9.12
C LEU A 33 2.69 15.94 10.55
N ARG A 34 3.47 15.69 11.62
CA ARG A 34 3.11 16.13 12.98
C ARG A 34 4.32 16.57 13.81
N LEU A 35 4.77 17.79 13.57
CA LEU A 35 5.37 18.65 14.60
C LEU A 35 4.91 20.10 14.38
N SER A 36 3.60 20.34 14.48
CA SER A 36 3.11 21.68 14.83
C SER A 36 2.59 21.62 16.25
N LYS A 37 3.32 22.26 17.17
CA LYS A 37 2.90 22.49 18.55
C LYS A 37 1.56 23.24 18.55
N GLY A 38 0.54 22.63 19.13
CA GLY A 38 -0.73 23.26 19.47
C GLY A 38 -1.23 22.64 20.77
N SER A 39 -1.25 23.43 21.82
CA SER A 39 -1.50 23.09 23.22
C SER A 39 -2.91 22.56 23.52
N GLY A 40 -2.99 21.52 24.36
CA GLY A 40 -4.06 21.31 25.34
C GLY A 40 -5.28 20.46 24.93
N GLY A 41 -5.34 19.20 25.37
CA GLY A 41 -6.55 18.37 25.34
C GLY A 41 -6.27 16.86 25.30
N PRO A 42 -7.08 15.99 25.95
CA PRO A 42 -6.57 14.88 26.74
C PRO A 42 -6.13 13.62 25.98
N SER A 43 -5.10 13.03 26.58
CA SER A 43 -4.41 11.77 26.30
C SER A 43 -5.36 10.58 26.09
N TRP A 44 -5.43 10.08 24.86
CA TRP A 44 -5.71 8.66 24.61
C TRP A 44 -4.38 7.95 24.38
N GLY A 45 -4.13 6.96 25.24
CA GLY A 45 -2.85 6.28 25.41
C GLY A 45 -2.42 5.51 24.17
N TRP A 46 -1.33 5.97 23.57
CA TRP A 46 -0.54 5.23 22.59
C TRP A 46 0.28 4.15 23.29
N ARG A 47 -0.33 2.99 23.58
CA ARG A 47 0.41 1.82 24.08
C ARG A 47 -0.18 0.52 23.52
N LEU A 48 0.25 0.15 22.32
CA LEU A 48 0.65 -1.22 21.99
C LEU A 48 1.38 -1.23 20.64
N TRP A 49 2.68 -0.90 20.66
CA TRP A 49 3.56 -1.16 19.52
C TRP A 49 4.15 -2.56 19.70
N PHE A 50 3.64 -3.55 18.98
CA PHE A 50 4.38 -4.80 18.77
C PHE A 50 5.40 -4.55 17.66
N TRP A 51 6.63 -4.21 18.06
CA TRP A 51 7.80 -4.33 17.20
C TRP A 51 8.81 -5.21 17.91
N THR A 52 8.98 -6.43 17.43
CA THR A 52 9.96 -7.37 17.94
C THR A 52 11.37 -6.86 17.65
N GLY A 53 12.01 -6.32 18.68
CA GLY A 53 13.41 -6.59 19.00
C GLY A 53 14.46 -6.09 18.00
N ARG A 54 14.78 -4.79 18.06
CA ARG A 54 16.17 -4.34 18.23
C ARG A 54 16.21 -2.84 18.53
N VAL A 55 16.76 -2.52 19.70
CA VAL A 55 17.15 -1.17 20.12
C VAL A 55 18.24 -0.69 19.18
N TRP A 56 18.01 0.43 18.49
CA TRP A 56 19.10 1.21 17.92
C TRP A 56 19.40 2.36 18.89
N VAL A 57 20.61 2.30 19.43
CA VAL A 57 21.24 3.38 20.20
C VAL A 57 21.70 4.44 19.19
N GLU A 58 21.29 5.68 19.38
CA GLU A 58 21.81 6.80 18.60
C GLU A 58 23.29 7.05 18.94
N PRO A 59 24.20 7.19 17.95
CA PRO A 59 25.45 7.87 18.19
C PRO A 59 25.20 9.38 18.12
N GLY A 60 25.38 10.04 19.26
CA GLY A 60 25.48 11.49 19.32
C GLY A 60 26.66 11.99 18.48
N PHE A 61 26.45 13.10 17.76
CA PHE A 61 27.53 13.87 17.17
C PHE A 61 27.22 15.36 17.34
N GLU A 62 27.95 15.97 18.29
CA GLU A 62 28.16 17.41 18.37
C GLU A 62 29.05 17.87 17.20
N GLY A 63 28.77 19.06 16.65
CA GLY A 63 29.69 19.71 15.71
C GLY A 63 29.00 20.78 14.85
N GLY A 64 29.31 22.04 15.14
CA GLY A 64 28.70 23.22 14.54
C GLY A 64 29.37 23.78 13.27
N SER A 65 28.83 24.94 12.89
CA SER A 65 29.28 25.99 11.96
C SER A 65 29.00 25.84 10.45
N GLU A 66 28.15 26.77 9.99
CA GLU A 66 28.29 27.68 8.83
C GLU A 66 28.69 27.11 7.46
N PHE A 67 27.87 27.38 6.42
CA PHE A 67 28.15 28.38 5.38
C PHE A 67 27.10 28.30 4.24
N GLY A 68 26.70 29.48 3.75
CA GLY A 68 26.44 29.69 2.31
C GLY A 68 24.99 29.79 1.83
N ILE A 69 24.34 30.93 2.09
CA ILE A 69 23.19 31.39 1.31
C ILE A 69 23.67 31.78 -0.10
N ILE A 70 23.20 31.10 -1.15
CA ILE A 70 23.22 31.63 -2.52
C ILE A 70 21.76 31.84 -2.97
N LYS A 71 21.38 33.12 -3.06
CA LYS A 71 20.16 33.57 -3.71
C LYS A 71 20.30 33.40 -5.23
N LYS A 72 19.32 32.76 -5.88
CA LYS A 72 18.99 33.03 -7.30
C LYS A 72 17.52 33.43 -7.42
N SER A 73 17.32 34.58 -8.06
CA SER A 73 16.04 35.24 -8.34
C SER A 73 15.25 34.51 -9.45
N PRO A 74 13.91 34.70 -9.56
CA PRO A 74 13.01 33.77 -10.23
C PRO A 74 12.62 34.23 -11.63
N VAL A 75 12.75 33.35 -12.63
CA VAL A 75 12.00 33.44 -13.90
C VAL A 75 11.66 32.03 -14.38
N GLY A 76 10.36 31.70 -14.30
CA GLY A 76 9.61 30.81 -15.19
C GLY A 76 10.20 29.45 -15.57
N MET A 77 10.00 28.43 -14.73
CA MET A 77 9.92 27.04 -15.18
C MET A 77 9.03 26.24 -14.22
N ASN A 78 7.72 26.21 -14.49
CA ASN A 78 6.75 25.34 -13.81
C ASN A 78 6.93 23.87 -14.27
N ARG A 79 8.07 23.26 -13.97
CA ARG A 79 8.15 21.81 -13.75
C ARG A 79 8.39 21.63 -12.27
N LEU A 80 7.29 21.47 -11.54
CA LEU A 80 7.32 21.07 -10.14
C LEU A 80 8.17 19.79 -10.07
N GLU A 81 9.37 19.91 -9.51
CA GLU A 81 10.18 18.75 -9.17
C GLU A 81 9.30 17.82 -8.32
N PRO A 82 9.24 16.50 -8.60
CA PRO A 82 8.49 15.59 -7.75
C PRO A 82 8.96 15.77 -6.31
N CYS A 83 8.03 16.02 -5.38
CA CYS A 83 8.34 15.99 -3.96
C CYS A 83 9.05 14.66 -3.66
N SER A 84 10.05 14.65 -2.78
CA SER A 84 10.87 13.47 -2.46
C SER A 84 10.05 12.16 -2.34
N GLY A 85 8.86 12.23 -1.74
CA GLY A 85 7.93 11.10 -1.65
C GLY A 85 7.36 10.60 -2.99
N GLU A 86 7.02 11.47 -3.93
CA GLU A 86 6.54 11.08 -5.27
C GLU A 86 7.65 10.38 -6.07
N LYS A 87 8.89 10.87 -5.96
CA LYS A 87 10.05 10.22 -6.56
C LYS A 87 10.27 8.82 -5.97
N LEU A 88 10.22 8.69 -4.64
CA LEU A 88 10.32 7.39 -3.97
C LEU A 88 9.20 6.44 -4.38
N ALA A 89 7.97 6.94 -4.55
CA ALA A 89 6.85 6.14 -5.04
C ALA A 89 7.06 5.67 -6.49
N ALA A 90 7.58 6.53 -7.36
CA ALA A 90 7.92 6.17 -8.74
C ALA A 90 9.03 5.11 -8.79
N GLU A 91 10.08 5.25 -7.96
CA GLU A 91 11.15 4.26 -7.82
C GLU A 91 10.62 2.92 -7.28
N LEU A 92 9.70 2.97 -6.31
CA LEU A 92 9.07 1.77 -5.75
C LEU A 92 8.22 1.04 -6.78
N LEU A 93 7.44 1.77 -7.60
CA LEU A 93 6.67 1.20 -8.69
C LEU A 93 7.59 0.53 -9.73
N TRP A 94 8.64 1.22 -10.14
CA TRP A 94 9.63 0.69 -11.08
C TRP A 94 10.27 -0.59 -10.53
N LEU A 95 10.63 -0.60 -9.24
CA LEU A 95 11.23 -1.76 -8.61
C LEU A 95 10.26 -2.94 -8.49
N ALA A 96 8.97 -2.68 -8.20
CA ALA A 96 7.93 -3.70 -8.24
C ALA A 96 7.83 -4.33 -9.64
N GLN A 97 7.82 -3.51 -10.70
CA GLN A 97 7.80 -3.99 -12.08
C GLN A 97 9.04 -4.83 -12.42
N LYS A 98 10.23 -4.42 -11.93
CA LYS A 98 11.46 -5.20 -12.12
C LYS A 98 11.44 -6.53 -11.37
N LEU A 99 10.95 -6.56 -10.14
CA LEU A 99 10.79 -7.80 -9.38
C LEU A 99 9.86 -8.77 -10.11
N VAL A 100 8.73 -8.29 -10.62
CA VAL A 100 7.81 -9.08 -11.44
C VAL A 100 8.49 -9.62 -12.70
N ALA A 101 9.19 -8.76 -13.46
CA ALA A 101 9.91 -9.17 -14.67
C ALA A 101 11.01 -10.22 -14.41
N CYS A 102 11.56 -10.25 -13.19
CA CYS A 102 12.54 -11.26 -12.77
C CYS A 102 11.94 -12.52 -12.15
N GLY A 103 10.61 -12.65 -12.10
CA GLY A 103 9.92 -13.80 -11.48
C GLY A 103 9.80 -13.73 -9.96
N CYS A 104 10.01 -12.55 -9.35
CA CYS A 104 9.94 -12.30 -7.91
C CYS A 104 8.71 -11.46 -7.54
N ALA A 105 7.58 -11.73 -8.20
CA ALA A 105 6.33 -11.01 -7.96
C ALA A 105 5.79 -11.27 -6.54
N GLU A 106 5.98 -12.48 -6.03
CA GLU A 106 5.52 -12.88 -4.69
C GLU A 106 6.13 -12.00 -3.60
N GLU A 107 7.43 -11.70 -3.68
CA GLU A 107 8.10 -10.84 -2.70
C GLU A 107 7.57 -9.41 -2.74
N ALA A 108 7.34 -8.86 -3.94
CA ALA A 108 6.78 -7.51 -4.08
C ALA A 108 5.38 -7.42 -3.45
N VAL A 109 4.53 -8.40 -3.76
CA VAL A 109 3.17 -8.52 -3.22
C VAL A 109 3.18 -8.70 -1.70
N SER A 110 3.99 -9.63 -1.19
CA SER A 110 4.12 -9.91 0.25
C SER A 110 4.62 -8.70 1.04
N LYS A 111 5.63 -7.98 0.53
CA LYS A 111 6.16 -6.77 1.19
C LYS A 111 5.15 -5.62 1.19
N TRP A 112 4.38 -5.47 0.12
CA TRP A 112 3.30 -4.48 0.07
C TRP A 112 2.15 -4.83 1.01
N ALA A 113 1.78 -6.11 1.11
CA ALA A 113 0.72 -6.59 1.98
C ALA A 113 0.95 -6.25 3.46
N VAL A 114 2.20 -6.31 3.92
CA VAL A 114 2.56 -6.02 5.33
C VAL A 114 2.89 -4.56 5.60
N ALA A 115 2.83 -3.68 4.59
CA ALA A 115 3.15 -2.26 4.71
C ALA A 115 1.95 -1.42 5.24
N SER A 116 1.24 -1.93 6.26
CA SER A 116 0.04 -1.30 6.82
C SER A 116 0.27 0.11 7.37
N ASN A 117 1.42 0.34 8.02
CA ASN A 117 1.80 1.67 8.51
C ASN A 117 1.96 2.69 7.36
N LEU A 118 2.52 2.24 6.24
CA LEU A 118 2.66 3.08 5.05
C LEU A 118 1.29 3.37 4.45
N ALA A 119 0.43 2.36 4.34
CA ALA A 119 -0.92 2.53 3.83
C ALA A 119 -1.74 3.51 4.68
N TRP A 120 -1.64 3.40 6.02
CA TRP A 120 -2.27 4.33 6.96
C TRP A 120 -1.77 5.76 6.80
N LEU A 121 -0.45 5.98 6.74
CA LEU A 121 0.11 7.31 6.49
C LEU A 121 -0.25 7.83 5.10
N GLY A 122 -0.40 6.94 4.12
CA GLY A 122 -0.88 7.26 2.78
C GLY A 122 -2.24 7.94 2.79
N LEU A 123 -3.13 7.60 3.72
CA LEU A 123 -4.45 8.26 3.87
C LEU A 123 -4.36 9.76 4.13
N TRP A 124 -3.23 10.21 4.68
CA TRP A 124 -2.97 11.60 5.06
C TRP A 124 -1.92 12.28 4.17
N ALA A 125 -1.40 11.56 3.17
CA ALA A 125 -0.45 12.10 2.21
C ALA A 125 -1.11 13.17 1.31
N GLN A 126 -0.28 14.00 0.67
CA GLN A 126 -0.75 14.94 -0.35
C GLN A 126 -1.44 14.18 -1.51
N PRO A 127 -2.48 14.73 -2.17
CA PRO A 127 -3.27 14.03 -3.19
C PRO A 127 -2.43 13.42 -4.33
N ARG A 128 -1.36 14.10 -4.74
CA ARG A 128 -0.43 13.60 -5.77
C ARG A 128 0.29 12.33 -5.33
N LEU A 129 0.77 12.29 -4.08
CA LEU A 129 1.43 11.12 -3.51
C LEU A 129 0.43 9.99 -3.26
N GLN A 130 -0.79 10.30 -2.83
CA GLN A 130 -1.88 9.32 -2.77
C GLN A 130 -2.12 8.67 -4.13
N GLY A 131 -2.17 9.47 -5.20
CA GLY A 131 -2.30 8.97 -6.56
C GLY A 131 -1.17 8.01 -6.96
N SER A 132 0.07 8.33 -6.62
CA SER A 132 1.20 7.43 -6.85
C SER A 132 1.08 6.11 -6.06
N LEU A 133 0.65 6.17 -4.81
CA LEU A 133 0.40 4.98 -3.98
C LEU A 133 -0.75 4.12 -4.52
N VAL A 134 -1.82 4.74 -5.03
CA VAL A 134 -2.94 4.03 -5.69
C VAL A 134 -2.45 3.27 -6.91
N LYS A 135 -1.59 3.87 -7.75
CA LYS A 135 -1.01 3.20 -8.93
C LYS A 135 -0.18 1.97 -8.54
N ILE A 136 0.60 2.07 -7.47
CA ILE A 136 1.38 0.94 -6.93
C ILE A 136 0.46 -0.17 -6.43
N SER A 137 -0.57 0.19 -5.64
CA SER A 137 -1.59 -0.76 -5.17
C SER A 137 -2.28 -1.45 -6.33
N ALA A 138 -2.75 -0.71 -7.33
CA ALA A 138 -3.43 -1.26 -8.50
C ALA A 138 -2.55 -2.28 -9.24
N PHE A 139 -1.28 -1.92 -9.49
CA PHE A 139 -0.31 -2.82 -10.10
C PHE A 139 -0.13 -4.10 -9.27
N LEU A 140 0.08 -3.99 -7.97
CA LEU A 140 0.36 -5.13 -7.11
C LEU A 140 -0.85 -6.03 -6.84
N PHE A 141 -2.07 -5.48 -6.79
CA PHE A 141 -3.29 -6.29 -6.75
C PHE A 141 -3.43 -7.14 -8.01
N LYS A 142 -3.13 -6.58 -9.19
CA LYS A 142 -3.11 -7.33 -10.45
C LYS A 142 -2.08 -8.46 -10.43
N GLN A 143 -0.89 -8.22 -9.85
CA GLN A 143 0.12 -9.28 -9.66
C GLN A 143 -0.34 -10.35 -8.66
N ALA A 144 -0.97 -9.97 -7.56
CA ALA A 144 -1.51 -10.91 -6.57
C ALA A 144 -2.58 -11.83 -7.16
N LYS A 145 -3.39 -11.33 -8.11
CA LYS A 145 -4.32 -12.16 -8.89
C LYS A 145 -3.58 -13.18 -9.76
N ILE A 146 -2.58 -12.75 -10.53
CA ILE A 146 -1.82 -13.63 -11.44
C ILE A 146 -1.14 -14.77 -10.66
N LEU A 147 -0.55 -14.47 -9.51
CA LEU A 147 0.07 -15.47 -8.64
C LEU A 147 -0.91 -16.53 -8.14
N GLY A 148 -2.19 -16.17 -7.99
CA GLY A 148 -3.24 -17.10 -7.56
C GLY A 148 -3.67 -18.13 -8.60
N LEU A 149 -3.38 -17.91 -9.88
CA LEU A 149 -3.87 -18.78 -10.96
C LEU A 149 -3.07 -20.07 -11.14
N TYR A 150 -1.81 -20.07 -10.72
CA TYR A 150 -0.86 -21.16 -11.01
C TYR A 150 -0.50 -21.99 -9.78
N GLU A 151 -1.04 -21.66 -8.61
CA GLU A 151 -0.67 -22.33 -7.37
C GLU A 151 -1.55 -23.55 -7.10
N ILE A 152 -0.91 -24.71 -7.01
CA ILE A 152 -1.59 -26.00 -6.78
C ILE A 152 -1.39 -26.45 -5.34
N GLU A 153 -0.31 -26.00 -4.69
CA GLU A 153 0.04 -26.41 -3.34
C GLU A 153 -0.83 -25.71 -2.29
N GLU A 154 -1.55 -26.50 -1.48
CA GLU A 154 -2.51 -25.98 -0.50
C GLU A 154 -1.87 -25.03 0.53
N SER A 155 -0.65 -25.36 0.98
CA SER A 155 0.13 -24.53 1.91
C SER A 155 0.40 -23.13 1.34
N LYS A 156 0.67 -23.04 0.03
CA LYS A 156 0.93 -21.78 -0.67
C LYS A 156 -0.36 -21.05 -1.01
N LYS A 157 -1.45 -21.76 -1.33
CA LYS A 157 -2.78 -21.15 -1.48
C LYS A 157 -3.22 -20.45 -0.21
N GLU A 158 -3.06 -21.08 0.96
CA GLU A 158 -3.34 -20.45 2.25
C GLU A 158 -2.49 -19.19 2.45
N GLN A 159 -1.19 -19.29 2.20
CA GLN A 159 -0.28 -18.14 2.33
C GLN A 159 -0.68 -16.99 1.39
N GLN A 160 -1.10 -17.29 0.17
CA GLN A 160 -1.61 -16.31 -0.78
C GLN A 160 -2.93 -15.69 -0.30
N ARG A 161 -3.84 -16.48 0.26
CA ARG A 161 -5.11 -16.01 0.83
C ARG A 161 -4.86 -15.01 1.96
N GLN A 162 -3.97 -15.35 2.89
CA GLN A 162 -3.54 -14.46 3.97
C GLN A 162 -2.86 -13.19 3.44
N THR A 163 -2.07 -13.30 2.37
CA THR A 163 -1.41 -12.15 1.75
C THR A 163 -2.44 -11.22 1.10
N LYS A 164 -3.41 -11.75 0.36
CA LYS A 164 -4.53 -11.00 -0.22
C LYS A 164 -5.36 -10.31 0.85
N LYS A 165 -5.71 -11.01 1.93
CA LYS A 165 -6.40 -10.42 3.10
C LYS A 165 -5.64 -9.22 3.65
N LYS A 166 -4.33 -9.36 3.91
CA LYS A 166 -3.50 -8.27 4.43
C LYS A 166 -3.40 -7.09 3.47
N MET A 167 -3.32 -7.34 2.16
CA MET A 167 -3.36 -6.28 1.15
C MET A 167 -4.68 -5.53 1.17
N LEU A 168 -5.80 -6.26 1.17
CA LEU A 168 -7.15 -5.68 1.22
C LEU A 168 -7.31 -4.81 2.47
N LEU A 169 -7.01 -5.36 3.65
CA LEU A 169 -7.13 -4.61 4.91
C LEU A 169 -6.21 -3.38 4.98
N SER A 170 -5.00 -3.46 4.42
CA SER A 170 -4.06 -2.34 4.48
C SER A 170 -4.40 -1.25 3.47
N TRP A 171 -4.70 -1.60 2.23
CA TRP A 171 -4.70 -0.65 1.11
C TRP A 171 -6.09 -0.24 0.61
N LEU A 172 -7.13 -1.02 0.90
CA LEU A 172 -8.50 -0.65 0.53
C LEU A 172 -8.95 0.70 1.10
N PRO A 173 -8.62 1.07 2.35
CA PRO A 173 -8.89 2.41 2.87
C PRO A 173 -8.34 3.54 1.99
N LEU A 174 -7.14 3.35 1.42
CA LEU A 174 -6.52 4.33 0.54
C LEU A 174 -7.27 4.40 -0.79
N LEU A 175 -7.63 3.26 -1.36
CA LEU A 175 -8.39 3.21 -2.62
C LEU A 175 -9.72 3.96 -2.48
N CYS A 176 -10.44 3.79 -1.36
CA CYS A 176 -11.71 4.48 -1.10
C CYS A 176 -11.56 5.99 -0.91
N ARG A 177 -10.40 6.50 -0.44
CA ARG A 177 -10.24 7.91 -0.04
C ARG A 177 -9.42 8.76 -1.01
N ALA A 178 -8.48 8.15 -1.71
CA ALA A 178 -7.56 8.85 -2.62
C ALA A 178 -8.21 9.34 -3.92
N SER A 179 -9.48 8.98 -4.17
CA SER A 179 -10.28 9.41 -5.32
C SER A 179 -10.61 10.91 -5.31
N ASN A 180 -10.33 11.64 -4.22
CA ASN A 180 -10.74 13.02 -4.03
C ASN A 180 -9.57 14.01 -4.19
N GLY A 181 -9.70 14.97 -5.12
CA GLY A 181 -8.88 16.20 -5.11
C GLY A 181 -7.76 16.31 -6.15
N THR A 182 -7.77 15.54 -7.24
CA THR A 182 -6.86 15.75 -8.38
C THR A 182 -7.63 16.06 -9.66
N ASP A 183 -7.24 17.13 -10.38
CA ASP A 183 -7.87 17.55 -11.65
C ASP A 183 -7.78 16.48 -12.76
N VAL A 184 -6.82 15.56 -12.63
CA VAL A 184 -6.62 14.43 -13.55
C VAL A 184 -6.99 13.14 -12.81
N PRO A 185 -7.78 12.24 -13.43
CA PRO A 185 -8.08 10.94 -12.83
C PRO A 185 -6.80 10.12 -12.66
N ILE A 186 -6.55 9.64 -11.43
CA ILE A 186 -5.35 8.86 -11.07
C ILE A 186 -5.21 7.58 -11.91
N LEU A 187 -6.34 6.93 -12.15
CA LEU A 187 -6.52 5.74 -12.99
C LEU A 187 -7.59 6.08 -14.04
N SER A 188 -7.41 5.61 -15.25
CA SER A 188 -8.46 5.64 -16.29
C SER A 188 -9.70 4.86 -15.83
N MET A 189 -10.85 5.14 -16.43
CA MET A 189 -12.09 4.43 -16.10
C MET A 189 -11.96 2.91 -16.32
N SER A 190 -11.27 2.49 -17.37
CA SER A 190 -11.00 1.06 -17.62
C SER A 190 -10.12 0.42 -16.55
N GLU A 191 -9.08 1.12 -16.09
CA GLU A 191 -8.20 0.62 -15.01
C GLU A 191 -8.94 0.51 -13.67
N ARG A 192 -9.86 1.45 -13.41
CA ARG A 192 -10.73 1.41 -12.21
C ARG A 192 -11.63 0.18 -12.20
N VAL A 193 -12.31 -0.10 -13.31
CA VAL A 193 -13.19 -1.28 -13.45
C VAL A 193 -12.38 -2.58 -13.40
N GLU A 194 -11.21 -2.62 -14.03
CA GLU A 194 -10.32 -3.79 -13.94
C GLU A 194 -9.90 -4.04 -12.49
N LEU A 195 -9.52 -2.99 -11.76
CA LEU A 195 -9.12 -3.12 -10.36
C LEU A 195 -10.28 -3.55 -9.47
N GLU A 196 -11.49 -3.00 -9.65
CA GLU A 196 -12.68 -3.45 -8.92
C GLU A 196 -12.90 -4.95 -9.10
N LYS A 197 -12.83 -5.46 -10.34
CA LYS A 197 -12.94 -6.89 -10.62
C LYS A 197 -11.85 -7.70 -9.90
N VAL A 198 -10.61 -7.22 -9.90
CA VAL A 198 -9.50 -7.87 -9.19
C VAL A 198 -9.74 -7.90 -7.67
N LEU A 199 -10.31 -6.83 -7.09
CA LEU A 199 -10.64 -6.76 -5.67
C LEU A 199 -11.79 -7.72 -5.32
N GLU A 200 -12.86 -7.74 -6.12
CA GLU A 200 -13.99 -8.66 -5.92
C GLU A 200 -13.55 -10.12 -5.95
N GLU A 201 -12.79 -10.52 -6.97
CA GLU A 201 -12.24 -11.88 -7.06
C GLU A 201 -11.29 -12.18 -5.89
N SER A 202 -10.52 -11.19 -5.43
CA SER A 202 -9.64 -11.36 -4.27
C SER A 202 -10.39 -11.58 -2.97
N ILE A 203 -11.57 -10.96 -2.81
CA ILE A 203 -12.46 -11.16 -1.67
C ILE A 203 -13.12 -12.54 -1.73
N GLU A 204 -13.58 -12.96 -2.92
CA GLU A 204 -14.16 -14.29 -3.11
C GLU A 204 -13.18 -15.41 -2.77
N MET A 205 -11.90 -15.22 -3.10
CA MET A 205 -10.83 -16.16 -2.76
C MET A 205 -10.51 -16.26 -1.25
N LEU A 206 -11.10 -15.44 -0.37
CA LEU A 206 -10.84 -15.51 1.07
C LEU A 206 -11.48 -16.70 1.77
N GLU A 207 -12.43 -17.40 1.14
CA GLU A 207 -13.13 -18.63 1.57
C GLU A 207 -13.85 -18.58 2.94
N GLN A 208 -13.20 -18.07 3.98
CA GLN A 208 -13.76 -17.85 5.31
C GLN A 208 -14.68 -16.62 5.31
N GLU A 209 -15.92 -16.78 5.75
CA GLU A 209 -16.90 -15.68 5.79
C GLU A 209 -16.46 -14.55 6.73
N GLU A 210 -15.80 -14.87 7.85
CA GLU A 210 -15.26 -13.87 8.79
C GLU A 210 -14.20 -12.98 8.15
N ASP A 211 -13.39 -13.52 7.24
CA ASP A 211 -12.36 -12.77 6.53
C ASP A 211 -12.98 -11.84 5.49
N GLN A 212 -14.02 -12.31 4.79
CA GLN A 212 -14.82 -11.49 3.87
C GLN A 212 -15.53 -10.37 4.62
N GLU A 213 -16.16 -10.67 5.75
CA GLU A 213 -16.84 -9.69 6.61
C GLU A 213 -15.90 -8.57 7.05
N GLN A 214 -14.70 -8.91 7.52
CA GLN A 214 -13.68 -7.93 7.94
C GLN A 214 -13.35 -6.95 6.79
N VAL A 215 -13.11 -7.47 5.59
CA VAL A 215 -12.76 -6.65 4.43
C VAL A 215 -13.95 -5.80 3.96
N LEU A 216 -15.13 -6.39 3.87
CA LEU A 216 -16.34 -5.73 3.38
C LEU A 216 -16.86 -4.67 4.35
N SER A 217 -16.77 -4.92 5.66
CA SER A 217 -17.09 -3.92 6.69
C SER A 217 -16.12 -2.75 6.66
N LEU A 218 -14.82 -3.03 6.47
CA LEU A 218 -13.81 -1.99 6.30
C LEU A 218 -14.07 -1.17 5.03
N TRP A 219 -14.33 -1.83 3.91
CA TRP A 219 -14.71 -1.17 2.66
C TRP A 219 -15.91 -0.24 2.88
N LEU A 220 -17.01 -0.77 3.43
CA LEU A 220 -18.25 -0.02 3.62
C LEU A 220 -18.00 1.22 4.49
N HIS A 221 -17.28 1.07 5.60
CA HIS A 221 -16.90 2.19 6.46
C HIS A 221 -16.16 3.30 5.70
N HIS A 222 -15.16 2.94 4.90
CA HIS A 222 -14.36 3.90 4.15
C HIS A 222 -15.09 4.47 2.93
N PHE A 223 -15.94 3.69 2.29
CA PHE A 223 -16.77 4.07 1.15
C PHE A 223 -17.82 5.10 1.57
N THR A 224 -18.54 4.86 2.67
CA THR A 224 -19.57 5.79 3.16
C THR A 224 -19.01 7.03 3.84
N TYR A 225 -17.75 7.00 4.28
CA TYR A 225 -17.11 8.14 4.96
C TYR A 225 -16.93 9.35 4.04
N CYS A 226 -16.87 9.15 2.72
CA CYS A 226 -16.68 10.22 1.76
C CYS A 226 -17.87 10.28 0.78
N PRO A 227 -18.79 11.25 0.92
CA PRO A 227 -20.00 11.35 0.09
C PRO A 227 -19.73 11.53 -1.41
N SER A 228 -18.53 11.98 -1.79
CA SER A 228 -18.10 12.14 -3.18
C SER A 228 -17.32 10.96 -3.73
N SER A 229 -17.07 9.93 -2.92
CA SER A 229 -16.29 8.77 -3.36
C SER A 229 -17.21 7.67 -3.87
N ASP A 230 -17.25 7.52 -5.19
CA ASP A 230 -17.99 6.45 -5.86
C ASP A 230 -17.10 5.23 -6.20
N TRP A 231 -15.89 5.16 -5.62
CA TRP A 231 -14.89 4.16 -6.01
C TRP A 231 -13.99 3.71 -4.84
N PRO A 232 -13.64 2.41 -4.73
CA PRO A 232 -14.09 1.28 -5.55
C PRO A 232 -15.50 0.80 -5.18
N ASN A 233 -16.31 0.45 -6.17
CA ASN A 233 -17.65 -0.11 -5.95
C ASN A 233 -17.58 -1.63 -5.76
N LEU A 234 -17.66 -2.09 -4.51
CA LEU A 234 -17.69 -3.52 -4.15
C LEU A 234 -19.08 -3.97 -3.66
N HIS A 235 -20.13 -3.24 -4.03
CA HIS A 235 -21.50 -3.51 -3.60
C HIS A 235 -21.97 -4.91 -4.01
N ALA A 236 -21.53 -5.41 -5.16
CA ALA A 236 -21.89 -6.75 -5.63
C ALA A 236 -21.32 -7.83 -4.69
N SER A 237 -20.04 -7.76 -4.33
CA SER A 237 -19.42 -8.65 -3.32
C SER A 237 -20.11 -8.53 -1.96
N TYR A 238 -20.42 -7.30 -1.51
CA TYR A 238 -21.14 -7.07 -0.26
C TYR A 238 -22.52 -7.75 -0.25
N THR A 239 -23.29 -7.58 -1.32
CA THR A 239 -24.61 -8.20 -1.46
C THR A 239 -24.52 -9.73 -1.50
N ARG A 240 -23.52 -10.29 -2.19
CA ARG A 240 -23.28 -11.75 -2.23
C ARG A 240 -23.01 -12.29 -0.82
N TRP A 241 -22.13 -11.63 -0.06
CA TRP A 241 -21.84 -11.98 1.33
C TRP A 241 -23.09 -11.88 2.21
N CYS A 242 -23.83 -10.76 2.18
CA CYS A 242 -25.07 -10.62 2.95
C CYS A 242 -26.12 -11.70 2.64
N ASN A 243 -26.18 -12.16 1.39
CA ASN A 243 -27.07 -13.25 0.99
C ASN A 243 -26.58 -14.61 1.51
N ALA A 244 -25.26 -14.85 1.54
CA ALA A 244 -24.67 -16.06 2.10
C ALA A 244 -24.89 -16.12 3.62
N SER A 245 -24.50 -15.07 4.34
CA SER A 245 -24.61 -15.03 5.81
C SER A 245 -26.07 -15.07 6.30
N ARG A 246 -27.03 -14.46 5.57
CA ARG A 246 -28.46 -14.61 5.88
C ARG A 246 -28.96 -16.05 5.77
N LYS A 247 -28.44 -16.85 4.84
CA LYS A 247 -28.82 -18.26 4.73
C LYS A 247 -28.30 -19.07 5.92
N LEU A 248 -27.12 -18.74 6.45
CA LEU A 248 -26.58 -19.42 7.64
C LEU A 248 -27.43 -19.15 8.89
N LEU A 249 -27.91 -17.92 9.07
CA LEU A 249 -28.78 -17.56 10.19
C LEU A 249 -30.16 -18.23 10.15
N VAL A 250 -30.64 -18.62 8.96
CA VAL A 250 -31.91 -19.33 8.78
C VAL A 250 -31.75 -20.84 9.01
N LEU A 251 -30.52 -21.36 8.94
CA LEU A 251 -30.20 -22.78 9.14
C LEU A 251 -29.73 -23.12 10.57
N GLN A 252 -29.69 -22.12 11.46
CA GLN A 252 -29.43 -22.26 12.91
C GLN A 252 -30.74 -22.17 13.68
#